data_AF-A0A920TN89-F1
#
_entry.id   AF-A0A920TN89-F1
#
_cell.length_a   1.000
_cell.length_b   1.000
_cell.length_c   1.000
_cell.angle_alpha   90.00
_cell.angle_beta   90.00
_cell.angle_gamma   90.00
#
_symmetry.space_group_name_H-M   'P 1'
#
loop_
_entity.id
_entity.type
_entity.pdbx_description
1 polymer ?
#
loop_
_entity_poly.entity_id
_entity_poly.type
_entity_poly.pdbx_seq_one_letter_code
_entity_poly.pdbx_strand_id
1 'polypeptide(L)' 'MFLLDKEHPIKVSTNPKTGEPKPCVLVRSNLEGIISRNIYYKLVELSDIKKENGENIFLLKSNNQTFEIGRLKI' A
#
# COMPACT_ATOMS: atom_id res chain seq x y z
N MET A 1 -5.37 15.59 9.10
CA MET A 1 -5.98 14.26 8.89
C MET A 1 -6.41 14.20 7.43
N PHE A 2 -6.10 13.14 6.70
CA PHE A 2 -6.54 12.92 5.31
C PHE A 2 -7.18 11.53 5.20
N LEU A 3 -7.96 11.30 4.15
CA LEU A 3 -8.57 10.00 3.82
C LEU A 3 -7.79 9.38 2.66
N LEU A 4 -7.57 8.06 2.67
CA LEU A 4 -7.01 7.39 1.49
C LEU A 4 -8.05 7.37 0.38
N ASP A 5 -7.78 8.16 -0.66
CA ASP A 5 -8.68 8.37 -1.79
C ASP A 5 -7.89 8.70 -3.07
N LYS A 6 -8.55 9.23 -4.10
CA LYS A 6 -7.90 9.59 -5.36
C LYS A 6 -6.88 10.73 -5.21
N GLU A 7 -7.04 11.61 -4.23
CA GLU A 7 -6.17 12.78 -3.98
C GLU A 7 -5.02 12.41 -3.05
N HIS A 8 -5.23 11.42 -2.17
CA HIS A 8 -4.23 10.90 -1.24
C HIS A 8 -4.00 9.39 -1.43
N PRO A 9 -3.56 8.94 -2.63
CA PRO A 9 -3.34 7.52 -2.87
C PRO A 9 -2.17 6.99 -2.05
N ILE A 10 -2.32 5.78 -1.52
CA ILE A 10 -1.20 4.98 -1.01
C ILE A 10 -0.49 4.30 -2.18
N LYS A 11 0.84 4.26 -2.14
CA LYS A 11 1.70 3.54 -3.08
C LYS A 11 2.75 2.76 -2.31
N VAL A 12 3.12 1.59 -2.84
CA VAL A 12 4.18 0.77 -2.27
C VAL A 12 5.22 0.54 -3.35
N SER A 13 6.40 1.15 -3.17
CA SER A 13 7.56 0.94 -4.03
C SER A 13 8.49 -0.09 -3.40
N THR A 14 9.25 -0.83 -4.20
CA THR A 14 10.28 -1.75 -3.67
C THR A 14 11.62 -1.03 -3.64
N ASN A 15 12.33 -1.08 -2.51
CA ASN A 15 13.69 -0.58 -2.44
C ASN A 15 14.62 -1.46 -3.31
N PRO A 16 15.32 -0.91 -4.31
CA PRO A 16 16.13 -1.71 -5.22
C PRO A 16 17.37 -2.34 -4.56
N LYS A 17 17.83 -1.80 -3.42
CA LYS A 17 18.99 -2.32 -2.70
C LYS A 17 18.63 -3.42 -1.70
N THR A 18 17.49 -3.28 -1.01
CA THR A 18 17.10 -4.20 0.07
C THR A 18 15.98 -5.16 -0.31
N GLY A 19 15.26 -4.88 -1.39
CA GLY A 19 14.05 -5.63 -1.77
C GLY A 19 12.84 -5.37 -0.87
N GLU A 20 12.96 -4.48 0.13
CA GLU A 20 11.89 -4.23 1.09
C GLU A 20 10.82 -3.27 0.54
N PRO A 21 9.56 -3.40 0.96
CA PRO A 21 8.50 -2.47 0.60
C PRO A 21 8.70 -1.11 1.29
N LYS A 22 8.51 -0.05 0.52
CA LYS A 22 8.51 1.35 0.96
C LYS A 22 7.12 1.95 0.68
N PRO A 23 6.22 1.89 1.67
CA PRO A 23 4.88 2.46 1.58
C PRO A 23 4.92 3.98 1.78
N CYS A 24 4.24 4.72 0.91
CA CYS A 24 4.05 6.15 1.03
C CYS A 24 2.64 6.57 0.64
N VAL A 25 2.20 7.73 1.13
CA VAL A 25 0.93 8.37 0.75
C VAL A 25 1.22 9.78 0.28
N LEU A 26 0.55 10.20 -0.79
CA LEU A 26 0.53 11.61 -1.17
C LEU A 26 -0.32 12.37 -0.15
N VAL A 27 0.30 13.26 0.64
CA VAL A 27 -0.39 14.02 1.69
C VAL A 27 -0.98 15.31 1.14
N ARG A 28 -0.27 15.95 0.19
CA ARG A 28 -0.67 17.12 -0.59
C ARG A 28 0.36 17.36 -1.68
N SER A 29 0.12 18.29 -2.60
CA SER A 29 1.02 18.70 -3.70
C SER A 29 2.52 18.44 -3.43
N ASN A 30 3.08 17.41 -4.07
CA ASN A 30 4.49 16.98 -4.01
C ASN A 30 5.03 16.56 -2.62
N LEU A 31 4.18 16.43 -1.60
CA LEU A 31 4.54 15.94 -0.28
C LEU A 31 4.08 14.50 -0.09
N GLU A 32 5.04 13.57 -0.13
CA GLU A 32 4.81 12.18 0.23
C GLU A 32 5.16 11.94 1.71
N GLY A 33 4.26 11.28 2.43
CA GLY A 33 4.50 10.79 3.79
C GLY A 33 4.86 9.30 3.75
N ILE A 34 6.02 8.94 4.28
CA ILE A 34 6.40 7.52 4.44
C ILE A 34 5.57 6.93 5.59
N ILE A 35 4.96 5.78 5.33
CA ILE A 35 4.24 5.03 6.36
C ILE A 35 5.25 4.17 7.13
N SER A 36 5.15 4.18 8.47
CA SER A 36 6.00 3.32 9.30
C SER A 36 5.68 1.84 9.07
N ARG A 37 6.68 0.97 9.22
CA ARG A 37 6.51 -0.49 9.00
C ARG A 37 5.36 -1.08 9.80
N ASN A 38 5.20 -0.67 11.07
CA ASN A 38 4.11 -1.14 11.93
C ASN A 38 2.73 -0.83 11.33
N ILE A 39 2.50 0.42 10.92
CA ILE A 39 1.22 0.81 10.31
C ILE A 39 1.02 0.09 8.97
N TYR A 40 2.08 -0.05 8.17
CA TYR A 40 2.01 -0.79 6.92
C TYR A 40 1.56 -2.24 7.11
N TYR A 41 2.15 -2.99 8.06
CA TYR A 41 1.75 -4.37 8.30
C TYR A 41 0.31 -4.48 8.82
N LYS A 42 -0.16 -3.52 9.64
CA LYS A 42 -1.57 -3.44 10.01
C LYS A 42 -2.49 -3.22 8.81
N LEU A 43 -2.08 -2.38 7.84
CA LEU A 43 -2.86 -2.20 6.61
C LEU A 43 -2.89 -3.47 5.76
N VAL A 44 -1.79 -4.22 5.73
CA VAL A 44 -1.73 -5.53 5.06
C VAL A 44 -2.70 -6.52 5.73
N GLU A 45 -2.74 -6.57 7.06
CA GLU A 45 -3.68 -7.42 7.81
C GLU A 45 -5.15 -7.07 7.55
N LEU A 46 -5.45 -5.79 7.32
CA LEU A 46 -6.80 -5.29 7.01
C LEU A 46 -7.20 -5.43 5.54
N SER A 47 -6.26 -5.81 4.67
CA SER A 47 -6.49 -5.87 3.22
C SER A 47 -7.14 -7.17 2.79
N ASP A 48 -7.92 -7.10 1.71
CA ASP A 48 -8.43 -8.29 1.05
C ASP A 48 -7.29 -8.98 0.27
N ILE A 49 -7.31 -10.31 0.22
CA ILE A 49 -6.34 -11.10 -0.53
C ILE A 49 -6.98 -11.57 -1.84
N LYS A 50 -6.39 -11.18 -2.97
CA LYS A 50 -6.72 -11.71 -4.30
C LYS A 50 -5.60 -12.64 -4.76
N LYS A 51 -5.93 -13.89 -5.09
CA LYS A 51 -4.99 -14.86 -5.67
C LYS A 51 -4.96 -14.69 -7.19
N GLU A 52 -3.77 -14.47 -7.75
CA GLU A 52 -3.58 -14.31 -9.20
C GLU A 52 -2.16 -14.75 -9.58
N ASN A 53 -2.02 -15.58 -10.63
CA ASN A 53 -0.71 -16.02 -11.16
C ASN A 53 0.28 -16.61 -10.13
N GLY A 54 -0.22 -17.32 -9.11
CA GLY A 54 0.63 -17.87 -8.05
C GLY A 54 1.08 -16.83 -7.00
N GLU A 55 0.48 -15.65 -7.01
CA GLU A 55 0.76 -14.58 -6.05
C GLU A 55 -0.51 -14.25 -5.23
N ASN A 56 -0.31 -13.92 -3.95
CA ASN A 56 -1.28 -13.23 -3.13
C ASN A 56 -1.08 -11.72 -3.32
N ILE A 57 -2.11 -11.06 -3.84
CA ILE A 57 -2.17 -9.60 -4.01
C ILE A 57 -2.99 -9.02 -2.86
N PHE A 58 -2.44 -8.05 -2.13
CA PHE A 58 -3.06 -7.41 -0.98
C PHE A 58 -3.75 -6.11 -1.40
N LEU A 59 -5.07 -6.04 -1.23
CA LEU A 59 -5.95 -4.98 -1.73
C LEU A 59 -6.63 -4.23 -0.58
N LEU A 60 -6.21 -2.99 -0.35
CA LEU A 60 -6.80 -2.11 0.66
C LEU A 60 -7.94 -1.29 0.05
N LYS A 61 -9.13 -1.39 0.63
CA LYS A 61 -10.30 -0.59 0.22
C LYS A 61 -10.43 0.65 1.09
N SER A 62 -10.60 1.81 0.46
CA SER A 62 -10.89 3.07 1.14
C SER A 62 -11.56 4.05 0.19
N ASN A 63 -12.61 4.73 0.66
CA ASN A 63 -13.33 5.78 -0.08
C ASN A 63 -13.68 5.41 -1.54
N ASN A 64 -14.34 4.27 -1.75
CA ASN A 64 -14.67 3.71 -3.08
C ASN A 64 -13.47 3.40 -3.98
N GLN A 65 -12.24 3.51 -3.47
CA GLN A 65 -11.01 3.14 -4.15
C GLN A 65 -10.47 1.82 -3.62
N THR A 66 -9.73 1.11 -4.47
CA THR A 66 -8.96 -0.09 -4.10
C THR A 66 -7.50 0.16 -4.43
N PHE A 67 -6.63 -0.05 -3.46
CA PHE A 67 -5.19 0.14 -3.58
C PHE A 67 -4.47 -1.18 -3.45
N GLU A 68 -3.62 -1.52 -4.40
CA GLU A 68 -2.67 -2.61 -4.23
C GLU A 68 -1.55 -2.14 -3.28
N ILE A 69 -1.39 -2.85 -2.17
CA ILE A 69 -0.40 -2.49 -1.13
C ILE A 69 0.66 -3.57 -0.94
N GLY A 70 0.64 -4.64 -1.72
CA GLY A 70 1.70 -5.66 -1.68
C GLY A 70 1.40 -6.87 -2.54
N ARG A 71 2.45 -7.65 -2.81
CA ARG A 71 2.39 -8.96 -3.46
C ARG A 71 3.28 -9.96 -2.73
N LEU A 72 2.84 -11.20 -2.61
CA LEU A 72 3.62 -12.30 -2.05
C LEU A 72 3.47 -13.54 -2.94
N LYS A 73 4.59 -14.06 -3.44
CA LYS A 73 4.62 -15.35 -4.16
C LYS A 73 4.27 -16.49 -3.20
N ILE A 74 3.38 -17.37 -3.65
CA ILE A 74 2.96 -18.59 -2.95
C ILE A 74 3.92 -19.73 -3.30
#